data_AF-A0A965ERK5-F1
#
_entry.id   AF-A0A965ERK5-F1
#
_cell.length_a   1.000
_cell.length_b   1.000
_cell.length_c   1.000
_cell.angle_alpha   90.00
_cell.angle_beta   90.00
_cell.angle_gamma   90.00
#
_symmetry.space_group_name_H-M   'P 1'
#
loop_
_entity.id
_entity.type
_entity.pdbx_description
1 polymer ?
#
loop_
_entity_poly.entity_id
_entity_poly.type
_entity_poly.pdbx_seq_one_letter_code
_entity_poly.pdbx_strand_id
1 'polypeptide(L)'
;MLSSNNILSPASGRPITSPTQDMVLGIYFLTSKHAGLNGEGRAFSSTSEALMSFDLGSLHLQAQIKIRTAPGTVPPKGWVAPEGYEAGEAFTLETTLGRVLFNEALPSDYPFVDYDITKKNLGAIVNDLAERYPKVVVAQTLDALKSAGFYWATRAGVTISIEDVVTPPRKLEILEAYETRAEKVQSQYEKGLITDDERRQELIEIWTQATSEVAKEMEDNFPRTNPVWMMVYSGARGNMMQVRQIAGMRGLVANPKGEIIPRPIKSNFREGLSVLEYFISTHGARKGLADTALRTADSGYLTRRLVDVSQDVIIREEDCGTDRSLPVSIAEEINGKLTKLEHVETAVYSRTLAEDVVVNGTTVATADTDLGDVVIDALIAAGVHEVRVRSVLTCDAKIGSCAACYGRSLAAGKRVDVGEAVGIIAAQSIGEPGTQLTMRTFHTGGVDTGGDITHGLPRIVELFEARTPKGVAPISEAA
;
A
#
# COMPACT_ATOMS: atom_id res chain seq x y z
N MET A 1 -18.35 -15.74 12.62
CA MET A 1 -17.82 -14.50 13.24
C MET A 1 -16.52 -14.71 14.02
N LEU A 2 -15.95 -15.93 14.10
CA LEU A 2 -14.66 -16.15 14.75
C LEU A 2 -13.56 -15.35 14.03
N SER A 3 -12.73 -14.62 14.77
CA SER A 3 -11.70 -13.72 14.21
C SER A 3 -10.69 -14.44 13.33
N SER A 4 -10.33 -15.69 13.67
CA SER A 4 -9.41 -16.53 12.88
C SER A 4 -9.90 -16.82 11.46
N ASN A 5 -11.20 -16.67 11.19
CA ASN A 5 -11.77 -16.91 9.87
C ASN A 5 -11.91 -15.61 9.05
N ASN A 6 -11.77 -14.45 9.71
CA ASN A 6 -11.97 -13.10 9.17
C ASN A 6 -10.62 -12.40 8.94
N ILE A 7 -9.73 -13.10 8.22
CA ILE A 7 -8.37 -12.61 7.89
C ILE A 7 -8.42 -11.57 6.76
N LEU A 8 -9.35 -11.77 5.81
CA LEU A 8 -9.47 -10.98 4.58
C LEU A 8 -10.55 -9.90 4.70
N SER A 9 -10.33 -8.79 4.00
CA SER A 9 -11.30 -7.71 3.87
C SER A 9 -12.43 -8.12 2.92
N PRO A 10 -13.71 -7.96 3.33
CA PRO A 10 -14.83 -8.17 2.42
C PRO A 10 -14.91 -7.13 1.30
N ALA A 11 -14.15 -6.02 1.39
CA ALA A 11 -14.15 -4.94 0.39
C ALA A 11 -13.15 -5.18 -0.74
N SER A 12 -11.99 -5.77 -0.44
CA SER A 12 -10.86 -5.88 -1.39
C SER A 12 -10.28 -7.29 -1.51
N GLY A 13 -10.69 -8.22 -0.65
CA GLY A 13 -10.10 -9.56 -0.58
C GLY A 13 -8.69 -9.59 0.01
N ARG A 14 -8.10 -8.43 0.34
CA ARG A 14 -6.76 -8.35 0.91
C ARG A 14 -6.77 -8.60 2.42
N PRO A 15 -5.68 -9.14 3.00
CA PRO A 15 -5.58 -9.36 4.43
C PRO A 15 -5.72 -8.07 5.25
N ILE A 16 -6.70 -8.03 6.16
CA ILE A 16 -6.80 -6.98 7.19
C ILE A 16 -5.84 -7.30 8.33
N THR A 17 -5.77 -8.57 8.72
CA THR A 17 -4.89 -9.05 9.79
C THR A 17 -3.49 -9.28 9.24
N SER A 18 -2.73 -8.20 9.07
CA SER A 18 -1.30 -8.23 8.76
C SER A 18 -0.50 -7.70 9.96
N PRO A 19 0.74 -8.16 10.17
CA PRO A 19 1.58 -7.60 11.22
C PRO A 19 1.80 -6.09 11.01
N THR A 20 1.75 -5.32 12.10
CA THR A 20 1.92 -3.86 12.07
C THR A 20 2.87 -3.40 13.18
N GLN A 21 3.36 -2.17 13.05
CA GLN A 21 4.20 -1.51 14.06
C GLN A 21 5.38 -2.38 14.52
N ASP A 22 5.46 -2.70 15.80
CA ASP A 22 6.57 -3.39 16.43
C ASP A 22 6.84 -4.75 15.78
N MET A 23 5.79 -5.47 15.35
CA MET A 23 5.97 -6.74 14.65
C MET A 23 6.73 -6.55 13.32
N VAL A 24 6.38 -5.53 12.54
CA VAL A 24 7.05 -5.21 11.28
C VAL A 24 8.48 -4.78 11.55
N LEU A 25 8.70 -3.95 12.56
CA LEU A 25 10.04 -3.48 12.94
C LEU A 25 10.96 -4.65 13.33
N GLY A 26 10.47 -5.58 14.15
CA GLY A 26 11.24 -6.74 14.57
C GLY A 26 11.54 -7.70 13.42
N ILE A 27 10.58 -7.95 12.53
CA ILE A 27 10.78 -8.77 11.32
C ILE A 27 11.76 -8.09 10.36
N TYR A 28 11.65 -6.77 10.17
CA TYR A 28 12.59 -6.01 9.35
C TYR A 28 14.00 -6.12 9.92
N PHE A 29 14.18 -5.85 11.23
CA PHE A 29 15.47 -6.00 11.89
C PHE A 29 16.03 -7.43 11.76
N LEU A 30 15.20 -8.45 11.94
CA LEU A 30 15.58 -9.85 11.80
C LEU A 30 16.09 -10.17 10.38
N THR A 31 15.45 -9.61 9.36
CA THR A 31 15.72 -9.96 7.95
C THR A 31 16.76 -9.05 7.27
N SER A 32 17.08 -7.90 7.87
CA SER A 32 18.10 -6.97 7.39
C SER A 32 19.47 -7.61 7.26
N LYS A 33 20.22 -7.20 6.24
CA LYS A 33 21.59 -7.64 5.97
C LYS A 33 22.56 -6.47 6.12
N HIS A 34 23.67 -6.70 6.83
CA HIS A 34 24.77 -5.74 6.95
C HIS A 34 26.12 -6.40 6.71
N ALA A 35 27.02 -5.66 6.05
CA ALA A 35 28.40 -6.08 5.79
C ALA A 35 29.32 -5.76 6.97
N GLY A 36 30.40 -6.51 7.12
CA GLY A 36 31.42 -6.32 8.14
C GLY A 36 31.01 -6.82 9.54
N LEU A 37 30.01 -7.70 9.62
CA LEU A 37 29.53 -8.24 10.89
C LEU A 37 30.25 -9.53 11.30
N ASN A 38 30.26 -9.82 12.59
CA ASN A 38 30.86 -11.04 13.12
C ASN A 38 30.25 -12.29 12.48
N GLY A 39 31.13 -13.17 12.00
CA GLY A 39 30.75 -14.45 11.39
C GLY A 39 30.43 -14.39 9.89
N GLU A 40 30.63 -13.24 9.24
CA GLU A 40 30.48 -13.11 7.79
C GLU A 40 31.33 -14.12 7.00
N GLY A 41 30.73 -14.73 5.97
CA GLY A 41 31.36 -15.72 5.09
C GLY A 41 31.48 -17.13 5.66
N ARG A 42 31.10 -17.35 6.92
CA ARG A 42 31.12 -18.69 7.54
C ARG A 42 30.07 -19.60 6.90
N ALA A 43 30.39 -20.89 6.87
CA ALA A 43 29.48 -21.94 6.42
C ALA A 43 28.98 -22.77 7.60
N PHE A 44 27.68 -23.09 7.60
CA PHE A 44 27.01 -23.88 8.63
C PHE A 44 26.28 -25.05 7.99
N SER A 45 26.35 -26.21 8.65
CA SER A 45 25.72 -27.45 8.20
C SER A 45 24.22 -27.51 8.51
N SER A 46 23.73 -26.70 9.44
CA SER A 46 22.33 -26.67 9.89
C SER A 46 21.95 -25.33 10.52
N THR A 47 20.65 -25.08 10.66
CA THR A 47 20.09 -23.93 11.38
C THR A 47 20.48 -23.94 12.85
N SER A 48 20.45 -25.11 13.50
CA SER A 48 20.86 -25.28 14.89
C SER A 48 22.33 -24.95 15.13
N GLU A 49 23.24 -25.29 14.20
CA GLU A 49 24.66 -24.94 14.32
C GLU A 49 24.91 -23.42 14.24
N ALA A 50 24.21 -22.75 13.32
CA ALA A 50 24.26 -21.30 13.22
C ALA A 50 23.69 -20.64 14.49
N LEU A 51 22.62 -21.21 15.07
CA LEU A 51 22.01 -20.74 16.31
C LEU A 51 22.95 -20.89 17.51
N MET A 52 23.63 -22.04 17.65
CA MET A 52 24.68 -22.22 18.67
C MET A 52 25.82 -21.20 18.52
N SER A 53 26.20 -20.88 17.27
CA SER A 53 27.24 -19.88 17.00
C SER A 53 26.80 -18.45 17.33
N PHE A 54 25.52 -18.16 17.16
CA PHE A 54 24.88 -16.91 17.59
C PHE A 54 24.81 -16.80 19.11
N ASP A 55 24.41 -17.88 19.80
CA ASP A 55 24.36 -17.92 21.28
C ASP A 55 25.75 -17.74 21.90
N LEU A 56 26.80 -18.24 21.24
CA LEU A 56 28.20 -18.02 21.64
C LEU A 56 28.68 -16.57 21.39
N GLY A 57 27.94 -15.77 20.61
CA GLY A 57 28.35 -14.42 20.19
C GLY A 57 29.35 -14.38 19.02
N SER A 58 29.61 -15.53 18.39
CA SER A 58 30.57 -15.67 17.27
C SER A 58 29.96 -15.41 15.89
N LEU A 59 28.64 -15.19 15.83
CA LEU A 59 27.86 -14.90 14.64
C LEU A 59 26.82 -13.83 14.97
N HIS A 60 26.63 -12.85 14.08
CA HIS A 60 25.52 -11.90 14.17
C HIS A 60 24.35 -12.34 13.27
N LEU A 61 23.10 -12.06 13.68
CA LEU A 61 21.88 -12.47 12.94
C LEU A 61 21.83 -11.98 11.49
N GLN A 62 22.37 -10.79 11.28
CA GLN A 62 22.34 -10.02 10.03
C GLN A 62 23.60 -10.20 9.18
N ALA A 63 24.55 -11.04 9.64
CA ALA A 63 25.77 -11.34 8.91
C ALA A 63 25.47 -12.29 7.73
N GLN A 64 26.16 -12.10 6.61
CA GLN A 64 26.04 -12.97 5.45
C GLN A 64 26.76 -14.30 5.70
N ILE A 65 26.03 -15.41 5.61
CA ILE A 65 26.52 -16.76 5.89
C ILE A 65 26.09 -17.71 4.78
N LYS A 66 26.76 -18.86 4.69
CA LYS A 66 26.34 -19.98 3.86
C LYS A 66 25.71 -21.04 4.75
N ILE A 67 24.48 -21.44 4.49
CA ILE A 67 23.78 -22.42 5.30
C ILE A 67 23.19 -23.52 4.45
N ARG A 68 23.34 -24.76 4.90
CA ARG A 68 22.67 -25.91 4.28
C ARG A 68 21.23 -25.98 4.82
N THR A 69 20.26 -25.92 3.91
CA THR A 69 18.83 -25.96 4.23
C THR A 69 18.40 -27.38 4.62
N ALA A 70 17.29 -27.48 5.35
CA ALA A 70 16.70 -28.78 5.66
C ALA A 70 16.09 -29.41 4.40
N PRO A 71 16.09 -30.75 4.27
CA PRO A 71 15.36 -31.43 3.20
C PRO A 71 13.89 -31.01 3.16
N GLY A 72 13.35 -30.81 1.96
CA GLY A 72 11.98 -30.34 1.74
C GLY A 72 11.79 -28.82 1.71
N THR A 73 12.83 -28.03 1.98
CA THR A 73 12.77 -26.56 1.84
C THR A 73 12.61 -26.18 0.36
N VAL A 74 11.61 -25.36 0.04
CA VAL A 74 11.41 -24.87 -1.33
C VAL A 74 12.40 -23.72 -1.61
N PRO A 75 13.20 -23.79 -2.69
CA PRO A 75 14.19 -22.77 -2.99
C PRO A 75 13.55 -21.39 -3.28
N PRO A 76 14.31 -20.29 -3.09
CA PRO A 76 13.82 -18.95 -3.37
C PRO A 76 13.45 -18.78 -4.86
N LYS A 77 12.45 -17.93 -5.14
CA LYS A 77 12.06 -17.60 -6.51
C LYS A 77 13.26 -17.01 -7.27
N GLY A 78 13.60 -17.59 -8.43
CA GLY A 78 14.74 -17.17 -9.24
C GLY A 78 16.08 -17.79 -8.84
N TRP A 79 16.09 -18.75 -7.91
CA TRP A 79 17.29 -19.53 -7.60
C TRP A 79 17.64 -20.48 -8.74
N VAL A 80 18.92 -20.49 -9.14
CA VAL A 80 19.44 -21.40 -10.15
C VAL A 80 19.84 -22.70 -9.47
N ALA A 81 19.15 -23.78 -9.83
CA ALA A 81 19.44 -25.11 -9.31
C ALA A 81 20.84 -25.58 -9.76
N PRO A 82 21.67 -26.09 -8.85
CA PRO A 82 22.91 -26.79 -9.21
C PRO A 82 22.64 -28.01 -10.10
N GLU A 83 23.60 -28.39 -10.95
CA GLU A 83 23.51 -29.61 -11.77
C GLU A 83 23.28 -30.84 -10.86
N GLY A 84 22.16 -31.54 -11.08
CA GLY A 84 21.78 -32.73 -10.31
C GLY A 84 20.87 -32.50 -9.09
N TYR A 85 20.38 -31.28 -8.86
CA TYR A 85 19.42 -31.00 -7.78
C TYR A 85 18.02 -31.58 -8.08
N GLU A 86 17.53 -32.45 -7.20
CA GLU A 86 16.13 -32.88 -7.20
C GLU A 86 15.28 -32.02 -6.25
N ALA A 87 14.01 -31.81 -6.60
CA ALA A 87 13.09 -31.02 -5.80
C ALA A 87 12.89 -31.65 -4.41
N GLY A 88 13.33 -30.95 -3.37
CA GLY A 88 13.25 -31.42 -1.98
C GLY A 88 14.60 -31.86 -1.38
N GLU A 89 15.68 -31.86 -2.16
CA GLU A 89 17.03 -32.08 -1.62
C GLU A 89 17.53 -30.87 -0.82
N ALA A 90 18.45 -31.12 0.12
CA ALA A 90 19.10 -30.07 0.88
C ALA A 90 20.09 -29.30 -0.01
N PHE A 91 19.94 -27.98 -0.11
CA PHE A 91 20.83 -27.10 -0.87
C PHE A 91 21.56 -26.12 0.03
N THR A 92 22.66 -25.55 -0.45
CA THR A 92 23.39 -24.48 0.27
C THR A 92 22.92 -23.13 -0.23
N LEU A 93 22.45 -22.29 0.68
CA LEU A 93 22.00 -20.93 0.38
C LEU A 93 22.92 -19.91 1.05
N GLU A 94 23.21 -18.83 0.34
CA GLU A 94 23.92 -17.69 0.89
C GLU A 94 22.91 -16.64 1.38
N THR A 95 22.69 -16.59 2.68
CA THR A 95 21.63 -15.80 3.33
C THR A 95 22.09 -15.32 4.71
N THR A 96 21.19 -14.92 5.60
CA THR A 96 21.47 -14.56 6.99
C THR A 96 20.75 -15.50 7.95
N LEU A 97 21.26 -15.67 9.17
CA LEU A 97 20.58 -16.48 10.20
C LEU A 97 19.17 -15.93 10.49
N GLY A 98 19.02 -14.60 10.51
CA GLY A 98 17.71 -14.00 10.76
C GLY A 98 16.68 -14.29 9.67
N ARG A 99 17.07 -14.31 8.39
CA ARG A 99 16.18 -14.72 7.30
C ARG A 99 15.79 -16.20 7.40
N VAL A 100 16.69 -17.07 7.83
CA VAL A 100 16.38 -18.48 8.10
C VAL A 100 15.32 -18.61 9.20
N LEU A 101 15.50 -17.93 10.33
CA LEU A 101 14.53 -17.92 11.44
C LEU A 101 13.18 -17.34 11.04
N PHE A 102 13.17 -16.36 10.14
CA PHE A 102 11.93 -15.84 9.56
C PHE A 102 11.20 -16.90 8.74
N ASN A 103 11.91 -17.66 7.91
CA ASN A 103 11.32 -18.70 7.07
C ASN A 103 10.82 -19.90 7.88
N GLU A 104 11.38 -20.18 9.07
CA GLU A 104 10.82 -21.18 10.01
C GLU A 104 9.41 -20.79 10.52
N ALA A 105 9.05 -19.50 10.48
CA ALA A 105 7.69 -19.06 10.83
C ALA A 105 6.69 -19.24 9.68
N LEU A 106 7.16 -19.54 8.46
CA LEU A 106 6.32 -19.78 7.28
C LEU A 106 6.03 -21.29 7.12
N PRO A 107 5.01 -21.68 6.33
CA PRO A 107 4.79 -23.08 5.97
C PRO A 107 6.01 -23.70 5.28
N SER A 108 6.27 -24.99 5.53
CA SER A 108 7.49 -25.68 5.04
C SER A 108 7.58 -25.79 3.51
N ASP A 109 6.44 -25.80 2.84
CA ASP A 109 6.30 -25.83 1.38
C ASP A 109 6.24 -24.42 0.75
N TYR A 110 6.36 -23.36 1.55
CA TYR A 110 6.43 -21.99 1.05
C TYR A 110 7.84 -21.67 0.51
N PRO A 111 7.97 -21.00 -0.65
CA PRO A 111 9.28 -20.64 -1.20
C PRO A 111 10.10 -19.78 -0.24
N PHE A 112 11.38 -20.11 -0.08
CA PHE A 112 12.27 -19.36 0.82
C PHE A 112 12.31 -17.87 0.45
N VAL A 113 12.15 -17.00 1.45
CA VAL A 113 12.17 -15.55 1.31
C VAL A 113 13.54 -15.01 1.71
N ASP A 114 14.29 -14.46 0.74
CA ASP A 114 15.67 -13.99 0.93
C ASP A 114 15.88 -12.50 0.60
N TYR A 115 15.05 -11.63 1.19
CA TYR A 115 15.19 -10.18 1.06
C TYR A 115 14.72 -9.47 2.34
N ASP A 116 15.03 -8.18 2.47
CA ASP A 116 14.62 -7.38 3.64
C ASP A 116 13.10 -7.18 3.63
N ILE A 117 12.44 -7.53 4.74
CA ILE A 117 10.98 -7.58 4.78
C ILE A 117 10.42 -6.28 5.33
N THR A 118 9.85 -5.47 4.44
CA THR A 118 9.05 -4.29 4.80
C THR A 118 7.58 -4.66 5.00
N LYS A 119 6.78 -3.74 5.54
CA LYS A 119 5.32 -3.90 5.65
C LYS A 119 4.64 -4.30 4.34
N LYS A 120 5.08 -3.72 3.21
CA LYS A 120 4.52 -4.05 1.88
C LYS A 120 4.83 -5.50 1.51
N ASN A 121 6.07 -5.91 1.69
CA ASN A 121 6.51 -7.28 1.40
C ASN A 121 5.76 -8.29 2.27
N LEU A 122 5.59 -7.98 3.55
CA LEU A 122 4.84 -8.84 4.49
C LEU A 122 3.36 -8.94 4.11
N GLY A 123 2.74 -7.83 3.71
CA GLY A 123 1.37 -7.84 3.19
C GLY A 123 1.19 -8.72 1.96
N ALA A 124 2.16 -8.68 1.03
CA ALA A 124 2.17 -9.54 -0.15
C ALA A 124 2.31 -11.02 0.21
N ILE A 125 3.22 -11.37 1.13
CA ILE A 125 3.40 -12.75 1.62
C ILE A 125 2.10 -13.26 2.25
N VAL A 126 1.45 -12.47 3.11
CA VAL A 126 0.19 -12.88 3.75
C VAL A 126 -0.95 -13.03 2.72
N ASN A 127 -1.02 -12.17 1.71
CA ASN A 127 -2.03 -12.29 0.65
C ASN A 127 -1.88 -13.60 -0.13
N ASP A 128 -0.65 -13.87 -0.54
CA ASP A 128 -0.27 -15.07 -1.28
C ASP A 128 -0.42 -16.36 -0.44
N LEU A 129 -0.16 -16.28 0.88
CA LEU A 129 -0.53 -17.35 1.81
C LEU A 129 -2.05 -17.58 1.88
N ALA A 130 -2.84 -16.50 1.92
CA ALA A 130 -4.30 -16.60 2.00
C ALA A 130 -4.96 -17.17 0.73
N GLU A 131 -4.32 -17.01 -0.43
CA GLU A 131 -4.78 -17.60 -1.69
C GLU A 131 -4.40 -19.08 -1.82
N ARG A 132 -3.20 -19.46 -1.36
CA ARG A 132 -2.66 -20.81 -1.58
C ARG A 132 -2.92 -21.78 -0.44
N TYR A 133 -3.10 -21.28 0.78
CA TYR A 133 -3.19 -22.11 1.99
C TYR A 133 -4.54 -22.02 2.69
N PRO A 134 -4.93 -23.08 3.44
CA PRO A 134 -6.11 -23.03 4.28
C PRO A 134 -6.00 -21.94 5.37
N LYS A 135 -7.12 -21.30 5.69
CA LYS A 135 -7.21 -20.22 6.70
C LYS A 135 -6.57 -20.58 8.05
N VAL A 136 -6.64 -21.85 8.47
CA VAL A 136 -6.04 -22.34 9.73
C VAL A 136 -4.52 -22.21 9.71
N VAL A 137 -3.87 -22.55 8.59
CA VAL A 137 -2.42 -22.45 8.42
C VAL A 137 -2.00 -20.98 8.39
N VAL A 138 -2.78 -20.13 7.70
CA VAL A 138 -2.53 -18.68 7.65
C VAL A 138 -2.63 -18.07 9.05
N ALA A 139 -3.65 -18.45 9.84
CA ALA A 139 -3.80 -17.96 11.21
C ALA A 139 -2.61 -18.37 12.12
N GLN A 140 -2.16 -19.63 12.03
CA GLN A 140 -0.99 -20.10 12.77
C GLN A 140 0.29 -19.37 12.36
N THR A 141 0.47 -19.15 11.06
CA THR A 141 1.60 -18.40 10.49
C THR A 141 1.60 -16.96 11.00
N LEU A 142 0.44 -16.30 11.03
CA LEU A 142 0.30 -14.94 11.57
C LEU A 142 0.69 -14.86 13.06
N ASP A 143 0.32 -15.86 13.86
CA ASP A 143 0.72 -15.93 15.27
C ASP A 143 2.22 -16.20 15.45
N ALA A 144 2.84 -17.02 14.60
CA ALA A 144 4.28 -17.23 14.57
C ALA A 144 5.02 -15.94 14.21
N LEU A 145 4.58 -15.24 13.16
CA LEU A 145 5.12 -13.95 12.73
C LEU A 145 4.96 -12.87 13.81
N LYS A 146 3.82 -12.82 14.49
CA LYS A 146 3.59 -11.94 15.64
C LYS A 146 4.62 -12.20 16.74
N SER A 147 4.82 -13.47 17.10
CA SER A 147 5.72 -13.87 18.18
C SER A 147 7.18 -13.55 17.85
N ALA A 148 7.63 -13.89 16.64
CA ALA A 148 8.96 -13.54 16.14
C ALA A 148 9.15 -12.02 16.08
N GLY A 149 8.17 -11.29 15.53
CA GLY A 149 8.19 -9.84 15.42
C GLY A 149 8.35 -9.16 16.78
N PHE A 150 7.53 -9.50 17.77
CA PHE A 150 7.68 -8.93 19.11
C PHE A 150 9.01 -9.29 19.77
N TYR A 151 9.44 -10.56 19.65
CA TYR A 151 10.68 -11.02 20.25
C TYR A 151 11.91 -10.24 19.73
N TRP A 152 11.97 -10.04 18.41
CA TRP A 152 13.08 -9.34 17.78
C TRP A 152 12.96 -7.82 17.85
N ALA A 153 11.75 -7.27 17.92
CA ALA A 153 11.56 -5.84 18.16
C ALA A 153 12.14 -5.40 19.51
N THR A 154 11.94 -6.20 20.57
CA THR A 154 12.53 -5.92 21.89
C THR A 154 14.06 -5.92 21.87
N ARG A 155 14.68 -6.68 20.96
CA ARG A 155 16.14 -6.86 20.86
C ARG A 155 16.79 -6.01 19.78
N ALA A 156 16.00 -5.31 18.97
CA ALA A 156 16.50 -4.48 17.88
C ALA A 156 17.21 -3.20 18.37
N GLY A 157 17.09 -2.85 19.66
CA GLY A 157 17.72 -1.65 20.22
C GLY A 157 17.15 -0.34 19.67
N VAL A 158 15.94 -0.38 19.07
CA VAL A 158 15.30 0.80 18.49
C VAL A 158 14.82 1.71 19.61
N THR A 159 15.41 2.90 19.66
CA THR A 159 15.08 3.98 20.60
C THR A 159 14.97 5.30 19.84
N ILE A 160 14.52 6.35 20.52
CA ILE A 160 14.51 7.71 19.96
C ILE A 160 15.20 8.63 20.96
N SER A 161 16.38 9.10 20.59
CA SER A 161 17.10 10.21 21.21
C SER A 161 17.00 11.46 20.33
N ILE A 162 17.30 12.62 20.91
CA ILE A 162 17.56 13.81 20.11
C ILE A 162 18.70 13.52 19.12
N GLU A 163 19.74 12.79 19.49
CA GLU A 163 20.88 12.51 18.59
C GLU A 163 20.50 11.68 17.35
N ASP A 164 19.44 10.88 17.43
CA ASP A 164 18.96 10.07 16.30
C ASP A 164 18.26 10.92 15.22
N VAL A 165 17.85 12.14 15.56
CA VAL A 165 17.22 13.07 14.62
C VAL A 165 18.30 13.90 13.93
N VAL A 166 18.83 13.38 12.83
CA VAL A 166 19.94 14.00 12.10
C VAL A 166 19.43 15.13 11.18
N THR A 167 19.88 16.35 11.42
CA THR A 167 19.60 17.50 10.54
C THR A 167 20.57 17.52 9.36
N PRO A 168 20.09 17.75 8.12
CA PRO A 168 20.97 17.81 6.95
C PRO A 168 21.99 18.96 7.04
N PRO A 169 23.28 18.71 6.78
CA PRO A 169 24.33 19.72 6.97
C PRO A 169 24.18 20.91 6.01
N ARG A 170 23.76 20.65 4.76
CA ARG A 170 23.56 21.68 3.72
C ARG A 170 22.23 22.42 3.82
N LYS A 171 21.46 22.25 4.90
CA LYS A 171 20.15 22.91 5.07
C LYS A 171 20.23 24.42 4.89
N LEU A 172 21.19 25.07 5.56
CA LEU A 172 21.32 26.53 5.54
C LEU A 172 21.69 27.05 4.15
N GLU A 173 22.63 26.37 3.47
CA GLU A 173 23.04 26.71 2.10
C GLU A 173 21.85 26.66 1.11
N ILE A 174 21.03 25.60 1.21
CA ILE A 174 19.83 25.47 0.39
C ILE A 174 18.86 26.62 0.68
N LEU A 175 18.58 26.90 1.96
CA LEU A 175 17.64 27.95 2.34
C LEU A 175 18.09 29.34 1.89
N GLU A 176 19.39 29.67 1.98
CA GLU A 176 19.94 30.95 1.53
C GLU A 176 19.82 31.13 0.01
N ALA A 177 20.06 30.07 -0.76
CA ALA A 177 19.90 30.09 -2.21
C ALA A 177 18.45 30.38 -2.63
N TYR A 178 17.48 29.78 -1.94
CA TYR A 178 16.05 30.01 -2.19
C TYR A 178 15.57 31.35 -1.64
N GLU A 179 16.12 31.85 -0.54
CA GLU A 179 15.83 33.21 -0.03
C GLU A 179 16.22 34.27 -1.07
N THR A 180 17.41 34.13 -1.66
CA THR A 180 17.89 35.05 -2.71
C THR A 180 16.97 35.06 -3.93
N ARG A 181 16.36 33.91 -4.27
CA ARG A 181 15.36 33.83 -5.35
C ARG A 181 14.05 34.50 -4.95
N ALA A 182 13.57 34.27 -3.72
CA ALA A 182 12.36 34.89 -3.20
C ALA A 182 12.48 36.43 -3.13
N GLU A 183 13.65 36.96 -2.74
CA GLU A 183 13.93 38.40 -2.73
C GLU A 183 13.88 39.03 -4.13
N LYS A 184 14.32 38.31 -5.16
CA LYS A 184 14.22 38.79 -6.56
C LYS A 184 12.77 38.95 -6.99
N VAL A 185 11.92 37.97 -6.67
CA VAL A 185 10.47 38.02 -6.96
C VAL A 185 9.83 39.19 -6.21
N GLN A 186 10.18 39.38 -4.93
CA GLN A 186 9.71 40.51 -4.14
C GLN A 186 10.16 41.85 -4.74
N SER A 187 11.40 41.97 -5.22
CA SER A 187 11.92 43.18 -5.89
C SER A 187 11.21 43.46 -7.23
N GLN A 188 10.85 42.43 -7.99
CA GLN A 188 10.08 42.60 -9.24
C GLN A 188 8.69 43.15 -8.95
N TYR A 189 8.03 42.66 -7.89
CA TYR A 189 6.74 43.19 -7.45
C TYR A 189 6.85 44.65 -7.01
N GLU A 190 7.86 45.01 -6.22
CA GLU A 190 8.09 46.39 -5.78
C GLU A 190 8.38 47.36 -6.94
N LYS A 191 8.95 46.85 -8.03
CA LYS A 191 9.17 47.61 -9.29
C LYS A 191 7.93 47.64 -10.19
N GLY A 192 6.84 46.97 -9.83
CA GLY A 192 5.60 46.89 -10.60
C GLY A 192 5.70 46.01 -11.86
N LEU A 193 6.65 45.07 -11.91
CA LEU A 193 6.84 44.17 -13.06
C LEU A 193 5.90 42.96 -13.07
N ILE A 194 5.41 42.56 -11.89
CA ILE A 194 4.50 41.44 -11.68
C ILE A 194 3.35 41.84 -10.75
N THR A 195 2.24 41.13 -10.86
CA THR A 195 1.07 41.28 -9.98
C THR A 195 1.27 40.57 -8.63
N ASP A 196 0.42 40.84 -7.63
CA ASP A 196 0.52 40.15 -6.32
C ASP A 196 0.15 38.66 -6.43
N ASP A 197 -0.77 38.31 -7.32
CA ASP A 197 -1.17 36.91 -7.55
C ASP A 197 -0.01 36.09 -8.15
N GLU A 198 0.66 36.63 -9.18
CA GLU A 198 1.87 36.05 -9.76
C GLU A 198 2.98 35.93 -8.72
N ARG A 199 3.22 37.00 -7.93
CA ARG A 199 4.20 37.00 -6.84
C ARG A 199 3.94 35.86 -5.85
N ARG A 200 2.68 35.67 -5.43
CA ARG A 200 2.31 34.60 -4.48
C ARG A 200 2.55 33.22 -5.08
N GLN A 201 2.15 33.00 -6.33
CA GLN A 201 2.33 31.72 -7.00
C GLN A 201 3.81 31.36 -7.16
N GLU A 202 4.64 32.30 -7.63
CA GLU A 202 6.09 32.08 -7.75
C GLU A 202 6.75 31.81 -6.40
N LEU A 203 6.40 32.55 -5.34
CA LEU A 203 6.92 32.29 -4.00
C LEU A 203 6.54 30.90 -3.49
N ILE A 204 5.31 30.45 -3.73
CA ILE A 204 4.86 29.10 -3.37
C ILE A 204 5.69 28.05 -4.09
N GLU A 205 5.96 28.24 -5.39
CA GLU A 205 6.76 27.30 -6.17
C GLU A 205 8.21 27.22 -5.67
N ILE A 206 8.85 28.38 -5.46
CA ILE A 206 10.21 28.50 -4.91
C ILE A 206 10.33 27.70 -3.60
N TRP A 207 9.40 27.91 -2.66
CA TRP A 207 9.46 27.25 -1.36
C TRP A 207 9.04 25.78 -1.39
N THR A 208 8.23 25.38 -2.36
CA THR A 208 7.89 23.98 -2.60
C THR A 208 9.12 23.20 -3.10
N GLN A 209 9.88 23.80 -4.01
CA GLN A 209 11.15 23.25 -4.48
C GLN A 209 12.17 23.16 -3.34
N ALA A 210 12.33 24.25 -2.56
CA ALA A 210 13.23 24.27 -1.40
C ALA A 210 12.92 23.16 -0.39
N THR A 211 11.63 22.99 -0.07
CA THR A 211 11.19 21.94 0.86
C THR A 211 11.48 20.53 0.32
N SER A 212 11.43 20.34 -1.00
CA SER A 212 11.72 19.06 -1.64
C SER A 212 13.22 18.76 -1.69
N GLU A 213 14.05 19.78 -1.94
CA GLU A 213 15.51 19.64 -1.93
C GLU A 213 16.03 19.34 -0.51
N VAL A 214 15.53 20.05 0.50
CA VAL A 214 15.83 19.75 1.92
C VAL A 214 15.37 18.34 2.30
N ALA A 215 14.23 17.88 1.78
CA ALA A 215 13.73 16.53 2.05
C ALA A 215 14.66 15.46 1.51
N LYS A 216 15.14 15.63 0.27
CA LYS A 216 16.05 14.69 -0.38
C LYS A 216 17.41 14.65 0.33
N GLU A 217 17.97 15.81 0.64
CA GLU A 217 19.23 15.90 1.39
C GLU A 217 19.12 15.25 2.76
N MET A 218 17.98 15.43 3.44
CA MET A 218 17.71 14.77 4.71
C MET A 218 17.68 13.25 4.52
N GLU A 219 16.94 12.75 3.54
CA GLU A 219 16.82 11.31 3.24
C GLU A 219 18.18 10.65 2.97
N ASP A 220 19.02 11.28 2.15
CA ASP A 220 20.36 10.78 1.80
C ASP A 220 21.33 10.79 3.00
N ASN A 221 21.13 11.71 3.96
CA ASN A 221 21.99 11.88 5.12
C ASN A 221 21.67 10.91 6.28
N PHE A 222 20.51 10.24 6.28
CA PHE A 222 20.14 9.30 7.35
C PHE A 222 20.89 7.96 7.20
N PRO A 223 21.68 7.52 8.22
CA PRO A 223 22.27 6.19 8.20
C PRO A 223 21.18 5.12 8.19
N ARG A 224 21.39 4.04 7.44
CA ARG A 224 20.41 2.93 7.36
C ARG A 224 20.19 2.20 8.69
N THR A 225 21.17 2.28 9.59
CA THR A 225 21.12 1.72 10.96
C THR A 225 20.41 2.65 11.95
N ASN A 226 20.06 3.87 11.55
CA ASN A 226 19.39 4.82 12.43
C ASN A 226 17.98 4.31 12.80
N PRO A 227 17.59 4.35 14.08
CA PRO A 227 16.27 3.88 14.53
C PRO A 227 15.09 4.58 13.85
N VAL A 228 15.17 5.91 13.65
CA VAL A 228 14.12 6.70 12.98
C VAL A 228 13.98 6.28 11.53
N TRP A 229 15.11 6.08 10.85
CA TRP A 229 15.13 5.55 9.49
C TRP A 229 14.46 4.17 9.41
N MET A 230 14.87 3.24 10.27
CA MET A 230 14.34 1.88 10.28
C MET A 230 12.82 1.84 10.50
N MET A 231 12.29 2.65 11.42
CA MET A 231 10.84 2.71 11.68
C MET A 231 10.04 3.16 10.44
N VAL A 232 10.55 4.13 9.71
CA VAL A 232 9.87 4.73 8.54
C VAL A 232 10.04 3.85 7.31
N TYR A 233 11.26 3.41 7.02
CA TYR A 233 11.57 2.59 5.85
C TYR A 233 10.92 1.20 5.91
N SER A 234 10.91 0.57 7.09
CA SER A 234 10.19 -0.70 7.29
C SER A 234 8.67 -0.55 7.12
N GLY A 235 8.13 0.67 7.22
CA GLY A 235 6.70 0.94 7.23
C GLY A 235 6.03 0.61 8.56
N ALA A 236 6.81 0.40 9.63
CA ALA A 236 6.30 0.15 10.98
C ALA A 236 5.59 1.37 11.56
N ARG A 237 6.23 2.54 11.53
CA ARG A 237 5.70 3.80 12.05
C ARG A 237 6.21 5.01 11.26
N GLY A 238 5.32 5.97 11.09
CA GLY A 238 5.63 7.27 10.50
C GLY A 238 5.77 7.26 8.98
N ASN A 239 6.11 8.41 8.42
CA ASN A 239 6.42 8.58 7.01
C ASN A 239 7.58 9.58 6.83
N MET A 240 8.23 9.58 5.67
CA MET A 240 9.39 10.46 5.42
C MET A 240 9.02 11.95 5.49
N MET A 241 7.78 12.32 5.14
CA MET A 241 7.31 13.70 5.28
C MET A 241 7.23 14.15 6.75
N GLN A 242 6.97 13.26 7.70
CA GLN A 242 6.97 13.56 9.13
C GLN A 242 8.40 13.72 9.63
N VAL A 243 9.33 12.84 9.22
CA VAL A 243 10.76 12.98 9.56
C VAL A 243 11.30 14.32 9.04
N ARG A 244 10.92 14.72 7.82
CA ARG A 244 11.23 16.04 7.26
C ARG A 244 10.77 17.18 8.17
N GLN A 245 9.61 17.09 8.79
CA GLN A 245 9.13 18.16 9.68
C GLN A 245 9.89 18.21 11.01
N ILE A 246 10.44 17.07 11.45
CA ILE A 246 11.21 16.99 12.70
C ILE A 246 12.64 17.46 12.47
N ALA A 247 13.30 17.00 11.40
CA ALA A 247 14.74 17.19 11.16
C ALA A 247 15.09 18.18 10.04
N GLY A 248 14.21 18.36 9.06
CA GLY A 248 14.43 19.20 7.88
C GLY A 248 13.84 20.60 8.05
N MET A 249 12.61 20.79 7.59
CA MET A 249 11.82 22.02 7.77
C MET A 249 10.33 21.71 7.73
N ARG A 250 9.50 22.57 8.35
CA ARG A 250 8.04 22.39 8.34
C ARG A 250 7.42 22.75 6.98
N GLY A 251 7.97 23.74 6.29
CA GLY A 251 7.54 24.17 4.95
C GLY A 251 6.38 25.16 4.95
N LEU A 252 5.66 25.21 3.84
CA LEU A 252 4.49 26.07 3.65
C LEU A 252 3.28 25.60 4.48
N VAL A 253 2.49 26.55 4.97
CA VAL A 253 1.26 26.30 5.74
C VAL A 253 0.08 27.05 5.14
N ALA A 254 -1.12 26.51 5.31
CA ALA A 254 -2.35 27.14 4.86
C ALA A 254 -2.96 28.04 5.93
N ASN A 255 -3.55 29.15 5.51
CA ASN A 255 -4.37 30.02 6.35
C ASN A 255 -5.77 29.40 6.59
N PRO A 256 -6.63 29.99 7.45
CA PRO A 256 -7.98 29.47 7.69
C PRO A 256 -8.86 29.37 6.42
N LYS A 257 -8.65 30.26 5.43
CA LYS A 257 -9.36 30.22 4.15
C LYS A 257 -8.92 29.04 3.28
N GLY A 258 -7.75 28.44 3.55
CA GLY A 258 -7.18 27.35 2.77
C GLY A 258 -6.12 27.78 1.76
N GLU A 259 -5.84 29.08 1.66
CA GLU A 259 -4.77 29.59 0.82
C GLU A 259 -3.42 29.34 1.47
N ILE A 260 -2.41 29.05 0.66
CA ILE A 260 -1.04 28.93 1.15
C ILE A 260 -0.50 30.31 1.53
N ILE A 261 0.12 30.37 2.71
CA ILE A 261 0.88 31.53 3.16
C ILE A 261 2.23 31.49 2.43
N PRO A 262 2.58 32.50 1.61
CA PRO A 262 3.79 32.49 0.78
C PRO A 262 5.10 32.62 1.59
N ARG A 263 5.00 32.80 2.91
CA ARG A 263 6.14 32.77 3.84
C ARG A 263 6.19 31.39 4.52
N PRO A 264 7.24 30.59 4.29
CA PRO A 264 7.35 29.25 4.87
C PRO A 264 7.79 29.30 6.34
N ILE A 265 7.64 28.17 7.02
CA ILE A 265 8.30 27.88 8.29
C ILE A 265 9.64 27.20 7.96
N LYS A 266 10.74 27.89 8.23
CA LYS A 266 12.12 27.42 7.94
C LYS A 266 12.65 26.51 9.03
N SER A 267 12.21 26.76 10.26
CA SER A 267 12.54 25.96 11.43
C SER A 267 11.91 24.56 11.36
N ASN A 268 12.47 23.61 12.09
CA ASN A 268 11.89 22.29 12.32
C ASN A 268 11.59 22.07 13.82
N PHE A 269 10.92 20.96 14.16
CA PHE A 269 10.56 20.69 15.55
C PHE A 269 11.77 20.39 16.46
N ARG A 270 12.90 19.97 15.91
CA ARG A 270 14.16 19.80 16.64
C ARG A 270 14.78 21.15 17.03
N GLU A 271 14.83 22.08 16.09
CA GLU A 271 15.39 23.44 16.27
C GLU A 271 14.48 24.30 17.16
N GLY A 272 13.17 24.07 17.09
CA GLY A 272 12.16 24.86 17.78
C GLY A 272 11.58 25.94 16.87
N LEU A 273 10.27 26.12 16.96
CA LEU A 273 9.53 27.11 16.18
C LEU A 273 9.54 28.47 16.89
N SER A 274 9.72 29.55 16.13
CA SER A 274 9.49 30.90 16.65
C SER A 274 8.01 31.13 16.97
N VAL A 275 7.70 32.18 17.76
CA VAL A 275 6.31 32.50 18.16
C VAL A 275 5.40 32.68 16.94
N LEU A 276 5.88 33.38 15.90
CA LEU A 276 5.11 33.60 14.68
C LEU A 276 4.93 32.32 13.88
N GLU A 277 5.99 31.52 13.70
CA GLU A 277 5.91 30.22 13.02
C GLU A 277 4.95 29.25 13.72
N TYR A 278 5.00 29.21 15.05
CA TYR A 278 4.08 28.40 15.84
C TYR A 278 2.65 28.89 15.66
N PHE A 279 2.40 30.20 15.79
CA PHE A 279 1.06 30.78 15.62
C PHE A 279 0.47 30.46 14.24
N ILE A 280 1.22 30.65 13.15
CA ILE A 280 0.72 30.35 11.80
C ILE A 280 0.45 28.86 11.61
N SER A 281 1.23 27.97 12.23
CA SER A 281 1.02 26.52 12.14
C SER A 281 -0.30 26.05 12.77
N THR A 282 -0.85 26.80 13.73
CA THR A 282 -2.09 26.41 14.43
C THR A 282 -3.34 26.50 13.56
N HIS A 283 -3.37 27.37 12.54
CA HIS A 283 -4.54 27.57 11.69
C HIS A 283 -4.91 26.28 10.95
N GLY A 284 -3.92 25.65 10.30
CA GLY A 284 -4.10 24.38 9.59
C GLY A 284 -4.47 23.23 10.53
N ALA A 285 -3.84 23.15 11.70
CA ALA A 285 -4.12 22.11 12.69
C ALA A 285 -5.57 22.17 13.20
N ARG A 286 -6.05 23.37 13.57
CA ARG A 286 -7.41 23.55 14.08
C ARG A 286 -8.48 23.29 13.02
N LYS A 287 -8.24 23.77 11.79
CA LYS A 287 -9.13 23.50 10.65
C LYS A 287 -9.23 22.00 10.39
N GLY A 288 -8.10 21.28 10.40
CA GLY A 288 -8.07 19.83 10.21
C GLY A 288 -8.92 19.07 11.22
N LEU A 289 -8.89 19.46 12.51
CA LEU A 289 -9.72 18.84 13.55
C LEU A 289 -11.22 19.07 13.31
N ALA A 290 -11.61 20.30 12.97
CA ALA A 290 -13.00 20.63 12.68
C ALA A 290 -13.51 19.90 11.42
N ASP A 291 -12.72 19.92 10.35
CA ASP A 291 -13.04 19.26 9.08
C ASP A 291 -13.19 17.73 9.26
N THR A 292 -12.33 17.12 10.08
CA THR A 292 -12.42 15.67 10.40
C THR A 292 -13.77 15.33 11.05
N ALA A 293 -14.23 16.15 11.99
CA ALA A 293 -15.51 15.94 12.65
C ALA A 293 -16.71 16.13 11.69
N LEU A 294 -16.73 17.21 10.92
CA LEU A 294 -17.80 17.50 9.95
C LEU A 294 -17.89 16.41 8.88
N ARG A 295 -16.76 16.03 8.30
CA ARG A 295 -16.71 15.07 7.18
C ARG A 295 -17.04 13.63 7.59
N THR A 296 -16.84 13.28 8.86
CA THR A 296 -17.31 12.00 9.40
C THR A 296 -18.83 11.88 9.31
N ALA A 297 -19.56 12.99 9.55
CA ALA A 297 -21.02 13.00 9.42
C ALA A 297 -21.46 12.82 7.95
N ASP A 298 -20.79 13.47 7.00
CA ASP A 298 -21.10 13.34 5.56
C ASP A 298 -20.86 11.91 5.06
N SER A 299 -19.74 11.30 5.45
CA SER A 299 -19.45 9.90 5.12
C SER A 299 -20.46 8.94 5.73
N GLY A 300 -20.87 9.19 6.98
CA GLY A 300 -21.92 8.41 7.66
C GLY A 300 -23.27 8.54 6.98
N TYR A 301 -23.62 9.75 6.51
CA TYR A 301 -24.85 10.00 5.77
C TYR A 301 -24.86 9.27 4.42
N LEU A 302 -23.77 9.35 3.65
CA LEU A 302 -23.63 8.58 2.41
C LEU A 302 -23.76 7.08 2.68
N THR A 303 -23.05 6.56 3.69
CA THR A 303 -23.09 5.13 4.04
C THR A 303 -24.50 4.69 4.38
N ARG A 304 -25.24 5.48 5.18
CA ARG A 304 -26.64 5.20 5.52
C ARG A 304 -27.51 5.11 4.27
N ARG A 305 -27.35 6.02 3.31
CA ARG A 305 -28.13 6.00 2.06
C ARG A 305 -27.77 4.81 1.17
N LEU A 306 -26.48 4.46 1.09
CA LEU A 306 -26.04 3.28 0.37
C LEU A 306 -26.62 2.00 0.99
N VAL A 307 -26.68 1.90 2.32
CA VAL A 307 -27.32 0.77 3.00
C VAL A 307 -28.82 0.74 2.70
N ASP A 308 -29.51 1.87 2.79
CA ASP A 308 -30.97 1.94 2.56
C ASP A 308 -31.37 1.47 1.16
N VAL A 309 -30.60 1.85 0.12
CA VAL A 309 -30.88 1.42 -1.26
C VAL A 309 -30.49 -0.03 -1.55
N SER A 310 -29.53 -0.59 -0.81
CA SER A 310 -28.93 -1.90 -1.12
C SER A 310 -29.23 -3.01 -0.13
N GLN A 311 -29.92 -2.73 0.99
CA GLN A 311 -30.17 -3.72 2.05
C GLN A 311 -30.90 -4.99 1.58
N ASP A 312 -31.73 -4.88 0.53
CA ASP A 312 -32.48 -6.01 -0.03
C ASP A 312 -31.71 -6.79 -1.11
N VAL A 313 -30.49 -6.36 -1.45
CA VAL A 313 -29.63 -7.04 -2.43
C VAL A 313 -28.90 -8.21 -1.74
N ILE A 314 -29.50 -9.39 -1.87
CA ILE A 314 -29.05 -10.66 -1.28
C ILE A 314 -28.86 -11.69 -2.41
N ILE A 315 -27.91 -12.61 -2.25
CA ILE A 315 -27.78 -13.75 -3.17
C ILE A 315 -28.96 -14.72 -2.97
N ARG A 316 -29.76 -14.98 -4.01
CA ARG A 316 -30.99 -15.78 -3.91
C ARG A 316 -30.92 -17.14 -4.60
N GLU A 317 -30.05 -17.31 -5.56
CA GLU A 317 -29.90 -18.52 -6.36
C GLU A 317 -28.44 -18.72 -6.77
N GLU A 318 -28.06 -19.94 -7.16
CA GLU A 318 -26.67 -20.24 -7.56
C GLU A 318 -26.35 -19.67 -8.95
N ASP A 319 -27.24 -19.87 -9.91
CA ASP A 319 -27.10 -19.40 -11.29
C ASP A 319 -28.46 -18.95 -11.84
N CYS A 320 -28.47 -17.82 -12.56
CA CYS A 320 -29.66 -17.28 -13.23
C CYS A 320 -29.83 -17.79 -14.68
N GLY A 321 -28.84 -18.51 -15.21
CA GLY A 321 -28.86 -19.06 -16.57
C GLY A 321 -28.70 -18.02 -17.68
N THR A 322 -28.16 -16.85 -17.39
CA THR A 322 -27.93 -15.81 -18.39
C THR A 322 -26.68 -16.08 -19.22
N ASP A 323 -26.78 -15.91 -20.54
CA ASP A 323 -25.64 -15.92 -21.46
C ASP A 323 -24.99 -14.54 -21.62
N ARG A 324 -25.52 -13.52 -20.92
CA ARG A 324 -25.04 -12.14 -21.02
C ARG A 324 -23.75 -11.95 -20.22
N SER A 325 -22.77 -11.36 -20.88
CA SER A 325 -21.42 -11.14 -20.33
C SER A 325 -20.88 -9.77 -20.71
N LEU A 326 -19.93 -9.28 -19.91
CA LEU A 326 -19.22 -8.02 -20.16
C LEU A 326 -17.79 -8.32 -20.60
N PRO A 327 -17.31 -7.74 -21.71
CA PRO A 327 -15.89 -7.77 -22.05
C PRO A 327 -15.10 -6.89 -21.07
N VAL A 328 -14.01 -7.42 -20.53
CA VAL A 328 -13.10 -6.67 -19.65
C VAL A 328 -11.67 -6.94 -20.07
N SER A 329 -10.94 -5.88 -20.38
CA SER A 329 -9.52 -5.96 -20.75
C SER A 329 -8.67 -6.31 -19.53
N ILE A 330 -7.77 -7.27 -19.68
CA ILE A 330 -6.85 -7.75 -18.62
C ILE A 330 -5.41 -7.30 -18.83
N ALA A 331 -5.03 -6.98 -20.06
CA ALA A 331 -3.66 -6.62 -20.38
C ALA A 331 -3.58 -5.68 -21.59
N GLU A 332 -2.56 -4.84 -21.59
CA GLU A 332 -2.20 -3.93 -22.67
C GLU A 332 -0.81 -4.29 -23.20
N GLU A 333 -0.59 -4.09 -24.49
CA GLU A 333 0.71 -4.33 -25.11
C GLU A 333 1.58 -3.07 -24.97
N ILE A 334 2.62 -3.17 -24.15
CA ILE A 334 3.61 -2.10 -23.97
C ILE A 334 4.96 -2.64 -24.43
N ASN A 335 5.55 -2.01 -25.45
CA ASN A 335 6.85 -2.41 -26.03
C ASN A 335 6.91 -3.89 -26.47
N GLY A 336 5.83 -4.43 -27.04
CA GLY A 336 5.78 -5.81 -27.53
C GLY A 336 5.63 -6.88 -26.43
N LYS A 337 5.34 -6.48 -25.19
CA LYS A 337 5.07 -7.38 -24.07
C LYS A 337 3.69 -7.08 -23.48
N LEU A 338 2.84 -8.10 -23.37
CA LEU A 338 1.59 -7.98 -22.61
C LEU A 338 1.90 -7.67 -21.15
N THR A 339 1.35 -6.57 -20.66
CA THR A 339 1.48 -6.11 -19.28
C THR A 339 0.09 -6.02 -18.67
N LYS A 340 -0.06 -6.54 -17.44
CA LYS A 340 -1.30 -6.50 -16.65
C LYS A 340 -1.76 -5.04 -16.50
N LEU A 341 -3.03 -4.77 -16.81
CA LEU A 341 -3.61 -3.44 -16.61
C LEU A 341 -3.66 -3.08 -15.12
N GLU A 342 -3.58 -1.78 -14.79
CA GLU A 342 -3.54 -1.31 -13.39
C GLU A 342 -4.81 -1.69 -12.60
N HIS A 343 -5.97 -1.73 -13.26
CA HIS A 343 -7.26 -1.94 -12.61
C HIS A 343 -7.77 -3.38 -12.61
N VAL A 344 -6.96 -4.34 -13.06
CA VAL A 344 -7.35 -5.77 -13.17
C VAL A 344 -7.77 -6.34 -11.83
N GLU A 345 -7.08 -5.95 -10.75
CA GLU A 345 -7.37 -6.36 -9.38
C GLU A 345 -8.76 -5.91 -8.87
N THR A 346 -9.35 -4.90 -9.51
CA THR A 346 -10.69 -4.39 -9.14
C THR A 346 -11.76 -4.73 -10.17
N ALA A 347 -11.37 -4.86 -11.43
CA ALA A 347 -12.31 -5.07 -12.54
C ALA A 347 -12.58 -6.56 -12.80
N VAL A 348 -11.54 -7.40 -12.72
CA VAL A 348 -11.57 -8.80 -13.19
C VAL A 348 -11.36 -9.78 -12.05
N TYR A 349 -10.47 -9.47 -11.10
CA TYR A 349 -10.26 -10.30 -9.92
C TYR A 349 -11.58 -10.53 -9.19
N SER A 350 -11.79 -11.76 -8.68
CA SER A 350 -13.02 -12.27 -8.04
C SER A 350 -14.25 -12.46 -8.95
N ARG A 351 -14.12 -12.22 -10.26
CA ARG A 351 -15.18 -12.48 -11.25
C ARG A 351 -15.16 -13.92 -11.75
N THR A 352 -16.28 -14.32 -12.33
CA THR A 352 -16.46 -15.62 -12.95
C THR A 352 -16.37 -15.49 -14.47
N LEU A 353 -15.61 -16.36 -15.14
CA LEU A 353 -15.58 -16.44 -16.60
C LEU A 353 -16.95 -16.84 -17.16
N ALA A 354 -17.38 -16.16 -18.21
CA ALA A 354 -18.63 -16.49 -18.91
C ALA A 354 -18.45 -17.56 -19.99
N GLU A 355 -17.26 -17.64 -20.60
CA GLU A 355 -16.94 -18.57 -21.69
C GLU A 355 -15.53 -19.15 -21.53
N ASP A 356 -15.28 -20.26 -22.24
CA ASP A 356 -13.96 -20.89 -22.31
C ASP A 356 -12.96 -19.97 -23.02
N VAL A 357 -11.79 -19.77 -22.42
CA VAL A 357 -10.70 -19.02 -23.04
C VAL A 357 -9.76 -20.00 -23.73
N VAL A 358 -9.80 -20.01 -25.06
CA VAL A 358 -8.99 -20.90 -25.90
C VAL A 358 -7.89 -20.10 -26.59
N VAL A 359 -6.64 -20.49 -26.35
CA VAL A 359 -5.45 -19.92 -27.00
C VAL A 359 -4.77 -21.01 -27.80
N ASN A 360 -4.54 -20.76 -29.10
CA ASN A 360 -3.85 -21.71 -29.99
C ASN A 360 -4.42 -23.14 -29.94
N GLY A 361 -5.74 -23.28 -29.79
CA GLY A 361 -6.44 -24.57 -29.71
C GLY A 361 -6.36 -25.29 -28.36
N THR A 362 -5.72 -24.69 -27.35
CA THR A 362 -5.69 -25.20 -25.96
C THR A 362 -6.56 -24.33 -25.07
N THR A 363 -7.48 -24.94 -24.32
CA THR A 363 -8.29 -24.24 -23.32
C THR A 363 -7.41 -23.88 -22.13
N VAL A 364 -7.20 -22.58 -21.90
CA VAL A 364 -6.37 -22.05 -20.81
C VAL A 364 -7.19 -21.95 -19.53
N ALA A 365 -8.46 -21.56 -19.65
CA ALA A 365 -9.43 -21.52 -18.55
C ALA A 365 -10.83 -21.85 -19.08
N THR A 366 -11.61 -22.60 -18.29
CA THR A 366 -12.98 -22.97 -18.65
C THR A 366 -13.98 -21.92 -18.17
N ALA A 367 -15.16 -21.90 -18.77
CA ALA A 367 -16.32 -21.17 -18.26
C ALA A 367 -16.60 -21.55 -16.80
N ASP A 368 -17.20 -20.61 -16.06
CA ASP A 368 -17.50 -20.73 -14.64
C ASP A 368 -16.27 -20.78 -13.69
N THR A 369 -15.06 -20.56 -14.23
CA THR A 369 -13.83 -20.45 -13.42
C THR A 369 -13.80 -19.10 -12.69
N ASP A 370 -13.47 -19.15 -11.40
CA ASP A 370 -13.21 -18.00 -10.54
C ASP A 370 -11.83 -17.39 -10.82
N LEU A 371 -11.79 -16.11 -11.18
CA LEU A 371 -10.59 -15.40 -11.58
C LEU A 371 -9.84 -14.85 -10.36
N GLY A 372 -8.84 -15.60 -9.90
CA GLY A 372 -7.81 -15.14 -8.96
C GLY A 372 -6.51 -14.75 -9.66
N ASP A 373 -5.51 -14.27 -8.90
CA ASP A 373 -4.23 -13.83 -9.47
C ASP A 373 -3.51 -14.95 -10.25
N VAL A 374 -3.55 -16.18 -9.75
CA VAL A 374 -2.95 -17.35 -10.43
C VAL A 374 -3.53 -17.57 -11.83
N VAL A 375 -4.86 -17.45 -11.99
CA VAL A 375 -5.54 -17.67 -13.27
C VAL A 375 -5.32 -16.48 -14.21
N ILE A 376 -5.38 -15.26 -13.67
CA ILE A 376 -5.13 -14.03 -14.44
C ILE A 376 -3.70 -14.04 -15.00
N ASP A 377 -2.70 -14.37 -14.18
CA ASP A 377 -1.31 -14.41 -14.61
C ASP A 377 -1.09 -15.50 -15.68
N ALA A 378 -1.77 -16.65 -15.57
CA ALA A 378 -1.75 -17.70 -16.59
C ALA A 378 -2.38 -17.25 -17.93
N LEU A 379 -3.51 -16.52 -17.88
CA LEU A 379 -4.17 -15.96 -19.06
C LEU A 379 -3.28 -14.92 -19.77
N ILE A 380 -2.63 -14.04 -19.01
CA ILE A 380 -1.71 -13.04 -19.56
C ILE A 380 -0.47 -13.72 -20.16
N ALA A 381 0.08 -14.74 -19.49
CA ALA A 381 1.20 -15.52 -20.02
C ALA A 381 0.84 -16.27 -21.31
N ALA A 382 -0.43 -16.65 -21.48
CA ALA A 382 -0.95 -17.23 -22.71
C ALA A 382 -1.22 -16.18 -23.82
N GLY A 383 -1.09 -14.87 -23.54
CA GLY A 383 -1.28 -13.80 -24.51
C GLY A 383 -2.74 -13.32 -24.66
N VAL A 384 -3.57 -13.51 -23.65
CA VAL A 384 -4.97 -13.05 -23.64
C VAL A 384 -5.04 -11.57 -23.26
N HIS A 385 -5.70 -10.75 -24.09
CA HIS A 385 -5.87 -9.30 -23.85
C HIS A 385 -7.17 -8.95 -23.13
N GLU A 386 -8.24 -9.69 -23.43
CA GLU A 386 -9.60 -9.42 -22.97
C GLU A 386 -10.29 -10.74 -22.61
N VAL A 387 -11.11 -10.71 -21.57
CA VAL A 387 -11.94 -11.84 -21.14
C VAL A 387 -13.38 -11.42 -20.97
N ARG A 388 -14.32 -12.34 -21.23
CA ARG A 388 -15.74 -12.13 -20.96
C ARG A 388 -16.08 -12.65 -19.57
N VAL A 389 -16.59 -11.77 -18.73
CA VAL A 389 -16.96 -12.09 -17.34
C VAL A 389 -18.45 -11.97 -17.10
N ARG A 390 -18.94 -12.74 -16.14
CA ARG A 390 -20.28 -12.57 -15.58
C ARG A 390 -20.29 -11.38 -14.62
N SER A 391 -21.43 -10.68 -14.55
CA SER A 391 -21.59 -9.49 -13.72
C SER A 391 -23.01 -9.38 -13.19
N VAL A 392 -23.15 -8.78 -12.01
CA VAL A 392 -24.44 -8.42 -11.42
C VAL A 392 -25.25 -7.47 -12.32
N LEU A 393 -24.59 -6.70 -13.19
CA LEU A 393 -25.26 -5.80 -14.15
C LEU A 393 -26.04 -6.54 -15.24
N THR A 394 -25.65 -7.78 -15.54
CA THR A 394 -26.27 -8.63 -16.57
C THR A 394 -27.01 -9.82 -16.00
N CYS A 395 -27.22 -9.85 -14.68
CA CYS A 395 -27.89 -10.95 -13.99
C CYS A 395 -29.41 -10.95 -14.25
N ASP A 396 -29.99 -12.11 -14.56
CA ASP A 396 -31.43 -12.30 -14.82
C ASP A 396 -32.21 -12.81 -13.59
N ALA A 397 -31.58 -12.86 -12.41
CA ALA A 397 -32.24 -13.20 -11.16
C ALA A 397 -33.41 -12.25 -10.88
N LYS A 398 -34.58 -12.78 -10.55
CA LYS A 398 -35.81 -11.97 -10.34
C LYS A 398 -35.73 -11.05 -9.13
N ILE A 399 -35.07 -11.50 -8.06
CA ILE A 399 -34.90 -10.78 -6.80
C ILE A 399 -33.44 -10.95 -6.37
N GLY A 400 -32.76 -9.84 -6.09
CA GLY A 400 -31.36 -9.87 -5.66
C GLY A 400 -30.40 -10.20 -6.81
N SER A 401 -29.51 -11.16 -6.59
CA SER A 401 -28.55 -11.61 -7.60
C SER A 401 -28.24 -13.10 -7.45
N CYS A 402 -27.70 -13.73 -8.49
CA CYS A 402 -27.20 -15.11 -8.40
C CYS A 402 -25.72 -15.14 -7.97
N ALA A 403 -25.29 -16.27 -7.40
CA ALA A 403 -23.92 -16.46 -6.94
C ALA A 403 -22.90 -16.40 -8.09
N ALA A 404 -23.23 -16.99 -9.24
CA ALA A 404 -22.32 -17.06 -10.38
C ALA A 404 -22.06 -15.69 -11.05
N CYS A 405 -23.06 -14.78 -11.10
CA CYS A 405 -22.87 -13.41 -11.60
C CYS A 405 -22.23 -12.47 -10.58
N TYR A 406 -22.37 -12.75 -9.28
CA TYR A 406 -21.65 -12.01 -8.25
C TYR A 406 -20.16 -12.39 -8.25
N GLY A 407 -19.87 -13.70 -8.22
CA GLY A 407 -18.53 -14.27 -8.20
C GLY A 407 -18.09 -14.71 -6.80
N ARG A 408 -16.84 -14.39 -6.45
CA ARG A 408 -16.21 -14.77 -5.18
C ARG A 408 -16.60 -13.81 -4.05
N SER A 409 -16.96 -14.36 -2.89
CA SER A 409 -16.96 -13.61 -1.63
C SER A 409 -15.53 -13.30 -1.22
N LEU A 410 -15.18 -12.02 -1.19
CA LEU A 410 -13.82 -11.53 -0.92
C LEU A 410 -13.33 -11.89 0.48
N ALA A 411 -14.22 -12.02 1.46
CA ALA A 411 -13.86 -12.46 2.81
C ALA A 411 -13.65 -13.98 2.91
N ALA A 412 -14.41 -14.76 2.13
CA ALA A 412 -14.31 -16.22 2.13
C ALA A 412 -13.17 -16.73 1.24
N GLY A 413 -12.86 -16.03 0.15
CA GLY A 413 -11.93 -16.47 -0.89
C GLY A 413 -12.51 -17.58 -1.77
N LYS A 414 -13.83 -17.74 -1.78
CA LYS A 414 -14.57 -18.76 -2.54
C LYS A 414 -15.84 -18.14 -3.12
N ARG A 415 -16.53 -18.84 -4.02
CA ARG A 415 -17.84 -18.44 -4.53
C ARG A 415 -18.77 -18.04 -3.38
N VAL A 416 -19.52 -16.95 -3.57
CA VAL A 416 -20.45 -16.41 -2.58
C VAL A 416 -21.56 -17.41 -2.25
N ASP A 417 -21.96 -17.48 -0.98
CA ASP A 417 -23.03 -18.38 -0.54
C ASP A 417 -24.43 -17.77 -0.79
N VAL A 418 -25.42 -18.64 -1.01
CA VAL A 418 -26.82 -18.21 -1.08
C VAL A 418 -27.28 -17.69 0.29
N GLY A 419 -27.85 -16.49 0.30
CA GLY A 419 -28.27 -15.77 1.50
C GLY A 419 -27.30 -14.71 1.98
N GLU A 420 -26.12 -14.55 1.36
CA GLU A 420 -25.17 -13.50 1.73
C GLU A 420 -25.71 -12.10 1.38
N ALA A 421 -25.67 -11.17 2.33
CA ALA A 421 -26.18 -9.81 2.20
C ALA A 421 -25.16 -8.88 1.52
N VAL A 422 -24.90 -9.15 0.24
CA VAL A 422 -23.85 -8.48 -0.55
C VAL A 422 -24.07 -6.98 -0.73
N GLY A 423 -25.32 -6.50 -0.70
CA GLY A 423 -25.62 -5.07 -0.76
C GLY A 423 -25.09 -4.28 0.44
N ILE A 424 -25.33 -4.79 1.66
CA ILE A 424 -24.81 -4.17 2.89
C ILE A 424 -23.27 -4.16 2.88
N ILE A 425 -22.66 -5.27 2.44
CA ILE A 425 -21.19 -5.38 2.31
C ILE A 425 -20.67 -4.31 1.34
N ALA A 426 -21.30 -4.15 0.17
CA ALA A 426 -20.91 -3.14 -0.81
C ALA A 426 -21.07 -1.72 -0.25
N ALA A 427 -22.19 -1.42 0.41
CA ALA A 427 -22.46 -0.11 1.00
C ALA A 427 -21.42 0.28 2.07
N GLN A 428 -21.06 -0.67 2.96
CA GLN A 428 -20.02 -0.45 3.97
C GLN A 428 -18.64 -0.29 3.34
N SER A 429 -18.32 -1.11 2.33
CA SER A 429 -17.03 -1.08 1.63
C SER A 429 -16.79 0.23 0.89
N ILE A 430 -17.84 0.85 0.36
CA ILE A 430 -17.78 2.18 -0.29
C ILE A 430 -17.81 3.30 0.75
N GLY A 431 -18.61 3.13 1.81
CA GLY A 431 -18.85 4.14 2.83
C GLY A 431 -17.68 4.37 3.79
N GLU A 432 -16.99 3.31 4.23
CA GLU A 432 -15.87 3.40 5.17
C GLU A 432 -14.72 4.27 4.64
N PRO A 433 -14.22 4.08 3.39
CA PRO A 433 -13.19 4.95 2.82
C PRO A 433 -13.65 6.39 2.57
N GLY A 434 -14.95 6.68 2.59
CA GLY A 434 -15.50 8.03 2.43
C GLY A 434 -14.93 9.02 3.45
N THR A 435 -14.62 8.56 4.67
CA THR A 435 -13.92 9.34 5.70
C THR A 435 -12.48 9.67 5.28
N GLN A 436 -11.80 8.77 4.56
CA GLN A 436 -10.42 8.99 4.10
C GLN A 436 -10.35 9.91 2.87
N LEU A 437 -11.28 9.76 1.93
CA LEU A 437 -11.39 10.62 0.74
C LEU A 437 -11.69 12.07 1.11
N THR A 438 -12.33 12.27 2.25
CA THR A 438 -12.56 13.58 2.83
C THR A 438 -11.37 14.07 3.67
N MET A 439 -10.55 13.20 4.27
CA MET A 439 -9.38 13.65 5.03
C MET A 439 -8.11 13.92 4.17
N ARG A 440 -7.92 13.21 3.04
CA ARG A 440 -6.67 13.27 2.24
C ARG A 440 -6.54 14.43 1.26
N THR A 441 -7.57 15.25 1.05
CA THR A 441 -7.54 16.38 0.09
C THR A 441 -6.56 17.51 0.44
N PHE A 442 -5.76 17.38 1.51
CA PHE A 442 -4.90 18.45 2.01
C PHE A 442 -3.38 18.15 2.01
N HIS A 443 -2.93 16.95 1.62
CA HIS A 443 -1.49 16.68 1.56
C HIS A 443 -0.81 17.10 0.24
N THR A 444 -1.59 17.39 -0.80
CA THR A 444 -1.14 18.15 -1.96
C THR A 444 -1.25 19.63 -1.62
N GLY A 445 -0.17 20.18 -1.06
CA GLY A 445 -0.03 21.63 -0.96
C GLY A 445 -0.06 22.24 -2.37
N GLY A 446 -1.08 23.05 -2.64
CA GLY A 446 -0.92 24.17 -3.56
C GLY A 446 -1.23 23.95 -5.04
N VAL A 447 -1.80 22.82 -5.43
CA VAL A 447 -2.47 22.77 -6.74
C VAL A 447 -3.89 23.29 -6.52
N ASP A 448 -4.19 24.42 -7.14
CA ASP A 448 -5.49 25.05 -7.18
C ASP A 448 -6.61 24.00 -7.37
N THR A 449 -7.37 23.73 -6.31
CA THR A 449 -8.57 22.88 -6.37
C THR A 449 -9.76 23.63 -7.00
N GLY A 450 -9.54 24.83 -7.54
CA GLY A 450 -10.46 25.56 -8.41
C GLY A 450 -10.57 25.00 -9.83
N GLY A 451 -10.19 23.74 -10.06
CA GLY A 451 -10.51 23.07 -11.31
C GLY A 451 -12.02 22.95 -11.53
N ASP A 452 -12.44 22.92 -12.79
CA ASP A 452 -13.82 22.74 -13.27
C ASP A 452 -14.46 21.39 -12.84
N ILE A 453 -13.70 20.54 -12.16
CA ILE A 453 -14.06 19.16 -11.82
C ILE A 453 -14.18 19.03 -10.30
N THR A 454 -15.32 18.52 -9.84
CA THR A 454 -15.53 18.17 -8.44
C THR A 454 -14.70 16.94 -8.08
N HIS A 455 -14.02 16.97 -6.94
CA HIS A 455 -13.16 15.88 -6.46
C HIS A 455 -13.60 15.36 -5.08
N GLY A 456 -13.13 14.16 -4.72
CA GLY A 456 -13.37 13.55 -3.41
C GLY A 456 -14.83 13.12 -3.20
N LEU A 457 -15.30 13.18 -1.95
CA LEU A 457 -16.65 12.76 -1.57
C LEU A 457 -17.78 13.52 -2.32
N PRO A 458 -17.69 14.85 -2.56
CA PRO A 458 -18.69 15.55 -3.35
C PRO A 458 -18.94 14.92 -4.72
N ARG A 459 -17.88 14.46 -5.40
CA ARG A 459 -18.00 13.80 -6.70
C ARG A 459 -18.72 12.47 -6.61
N ILE A 460 -18.44 11.69 -5.57
CA ILE A 460 -19.10 10.41 -5.31
C ILE A 460 -20.60 10.61 -5.07
N VAL A 461 -20.95 11.62 -4.26
CA VAL A 461 -22.35 11.97 -3.99
C VAL A 461 -23.06 12.40 -5.29
N GLU A 462 -22.43 13.22 -6.13
CA GLU A 462 -22.99 13.61 -7.42
C GLU A 462 -23.29 12.41 -8.32
N LEU A 463 -22.38 11.43 -8.37
CA LEU A 463 -22.53 10.21 -9.17
C LEU A 463 -23.67 9.32 -8.66
N PHE A 464 -23.72 9.04 -7.35
CA PHE A 464 -24.77 8.18 -6.77
C PHE A 464 -26.16 8.84 -6.78
N GLU A 465 -26.22 10.17 -6.77
CA GLU A 465 -27.48 10.91 -6.87
C GLU A 465 -27.88 11.29 -8.29
N ALA A 466 -27.09 10.89 -9.30
CA ALA A 466 -27.29 11.26 -10.70
C ALA A 466 -27.51 12.78 -10.91
N ARG A 467 -26.75 13.61 -10.18
CA ARG A 467 -26.79 15.06 -10.32
C ARG A 467 -26.02 15.52 -11.55
N THR A 468 -26.45 16.63 -12.16
CA THR A 468 -25.68 17.28 -13.21
C THR A 468 -24.31 17.73 -12.68
N PRO A 469 -23.19 17.32 -13.30
CA PRO A 469 -21.86 17.74 -12.87
C PRO A 469 -21.68 19.26 -13.07
N LYS A 470 -20.78 19.88 -12.29
CA LYS A 470 -20.49 21.32 -12.43
C LYS A 470 -19.78 21.64 -13.74
N GLY A 471 -18.71 20.90 -14.07
CA GLY A 471 -18.05 20.94 -15.37
C GLY A 471 -18.71 19.96 -16.35
N VAL A 472 -19.80 20.38 -17.00
CA VAL A 472 -20.51 19.56 -17.99
C VAL A 472 -19.71 19.49 -19.28
N ALA A 473 -19.30 18.28 -19.68
CA ALA A 473 -18.76 18.03 -21.00
C ALA A 473 -19.88 17.57 -21.95
N PRO A 474 -20.10 18.22 -23.11
CA PRO A 474 -21.06 17.75 -24.09
C PRO A 474 -20.59 16.41 -24.68
N ILE A 475 -21.51 15.47 -24.84
CA ILE A 475 -21.28 14.19 -25.52
C ILE A 475 -21.87 14.24 -26.93
N SER A 476 -21.26 13.52 -27.86
CA SER A 476 -21.81 13.44 -29.22
C SER A 476 -23.07 12.57 -29.21
N GLU A 477 -24.17 13.09 -29.75
CA GLU A 477 -25.42 12.33 -29.94
C GLU A 477 -25.35 11.39 -31.15
N ALA A 478 -24.34 11.54 -32.01
CA ALA A 478 -24.08 10.69 -33.17
C ALA A 478 -22.59 10.35 -33.28
N ALA A 479 -22.28 9.12 -33.68
CA ALA A 479 -20.92 8.62 -33.87
C ALA A 479 -20.21 9.22 -35.09
#